data_AF-A0A0G0N746-F1
#
_entry.id   AF-A0A0G0N746-F1
#
_cell.length_a   1.000
_cell.length_b   1.000
_cell.length_c   1.000
_cell.angle_alpha   90.00
_cell.angle_beta   90.00
_cell.angle_gamma   90.00
#
_symmetry.space_group_name_H-M   'P 1'
#
loop_
_entity.id
_entity.type
_entity.pdbx_description
1 polymer ?
#
loop_
_entity_poly.entity_id
_entity_poly.type
_entity_poly.pdbx_seq_one_letter_code
_entity_poly.pdbx_strand_id
1 'polypeptide(L)'
;MVVKKISKTKILLKFLSGHFIVLFLFLSTFLIYVNGICPGVFAGDSGDFLSAIISKGVPHPSGYPLYILLGITFNSLPLGHTVAWRVGLISSLFASLSIILTYLISLTLTKNKIISIIISLILAFIYPFWIYAEVAEVFSLHFFFILLISLITIKFIISKENRLLYPLSFFLGLSLTNNMTVLLMFPAVGLSVLFTDIKILKDLKLILTCIFLFILGLLPYLYIPIAAAQNPIVNWDRAVTAKNLLYLILRKDYGWIDTENRPFMFVNDFHSYYIYWKEYLNPIIPFAFVLGVIYFLKQKRRLLLFYLLTALFFIGPFYIFYAKVETKSLANISTIERFYIPSVIFLLLFSGPGILLLTKLLNKIIKRRPLYRLFYPLTLAAFALVPISYFIANYPKTDLSDIYIGNNLAKDVLGPLENKSFLFVDNDEFAFNTLYIQLEENFRPDITIPGRNTGFEKFLVESGTMNPDQAKTYLIKNRNTIDQETLYSCIVNLIRRGYNIYSTVPRVIVNDQDKKLGTIPHGLVYHFVVGAESVPKKEDYVTAQDEIYNNFLLGEYDSYKDVVGYSFSLTNMKRYYSIGYKNIALFMKYYYKDEELYGSFLVKSILTDPILSTLPPGEQNK
;
A
#
# COMPACT_ATOMS: atom_id res chain seq x y z
N MET A 1 57.64 9.29 -18.48
CA MET A 1 56.26 9.63 -18.89
C MET A 1 55.27 8.45 -18.85
N VAL A 2 55.72 7.18 -18.96
CA VAL A 2 54.86 5.98 -19.01
C VAL A 2 54.20 5.60 -17.67
N VAL A 3 54.89 5.80 -16.53
CA VAL A 3 54.35 5.45 -15.19
C VAL A 3 53.17 6.33 -14.75
N LYS A 4 53.12 7.61 -15.17
CA LYS A 4 51.99 8.52 -14.90
C LYS A 4 50.74 8.21 -15.74
N LYS A 5 50.90 7.57 -16.91
CA LYS A 5 49.77 7.19 -17.79
C LYS A 5 49.05 5.96 -17.23
N ILE A 6 49.79 4.97 -16.72
CA ILE A 6 49.24 3.74 -16.12
C ILE A 6 48.44 4.02 -14.84
N SER A 7 48.83 5.01 -14.02
CA SER A 7 48.07 5.35 -12.81
C SER A 7 46.73 6.06 -13.14
N LYS A 8 46.71 6.95 -14.13
CA LYS A 8 45.47 7.57 -14.62
C LYS A 8 44.50 6.55 -15.22
N THR A 9 44.98 5.57 -16.00
CA THR A 9 44.13 4.52 -16.56
C THR A 9 43.56 3.60 -15.47
N LYS A 10 44.33 3.24 -14.44
CA LYS A 10 43.81 2.46 -13.29
C LYS A 10 42.80 3.26 -12.45
N ILE A 11 43.00 4.56 -12.28
CA ILE A 11 42.04 5.43 -11.58
C ILE A 11 40.76 5.57 -12.40
N LEU A 12 40.87 5.79 -13.72
CA LEU A 12 39.73 5.87 -14.63
C LEU A 12 38.95 4.55 -14.66
N LEU A 13 39.63 3.40 -14.78
CA LEU A 13 39.00 2.07 -14.74
C LEU A 13 38.35 1.77 -13.38
N LYS A 14 38.98 2.18 -12.27
CA LYS A 14 38.41 2.02 -10.92
C LYS A 14 37.21 2.94 -10.69
N PHE A 15 37.24 4.15 -11.22
CA PHE A 15 36.16 5.13 -11.19
C PHE A 15 34.97 4.66 -12.06
N LEU A 16 35.24 4.24 -13.30
CA LEU A 16 34.26 3.64 -14.22
C LEU A 16 33.64 2.38 -13.61
N SER A 17 34.42 1.52 -12.92
CA SER A 17 33.89 0.30 -12.29
C SER A 17 32.87 0.55 -11.18
N GLY A 18 32.94 1.70 -10.49
CA GLY A 18 31.99 2.05 -9.43
C GLY A 18 30.66 2.55 -9.98
N HIS A 19 30.74 3.45 -10.96
CA HIS A 19 29.57 4.01 -11.64
C HIS A 19 28.86 2.96 -12.50
N PHE A 20 29.62 2.04 -13.12
CA PHE A 20 29.06 0.94 -13.89
C PHE A 20 28.21 0.00 -13.02
N ILE A 21 28.66 -0.36 -11.80
CA ILE A 21 27.87 -1.21 -10.89
C ILE A 21 26.56 -0.51 -10.51
N VAL A 22 26.60 0.78 -10.19
CA VAL A 22 25.41 1.56 -9.83
C VAL A 22 24.45 1.63 -11.02
N LEU A 23 24.95 1.96 -12.20
CA LEU A 23 24.14 2.04 -13.42
C LEU A 23 23.53 0.68 -13.79
N PHE A 24 24.31 -0.40 -13.71
CA PHE A 24 23.86 -1.75 -14.00
C PHE A 24 22.79 -2.22 -13.01
N LEU A 25 23.01 -2.02 -11.69
CA LEU A 25 22.02 -2.36 -10.67
C LEU A 25 20.72 -1.57 -10.87
N PHE A 26 20.83 -0.28 -11.21
CA PHE A 26 19.68 0.57 -11.47
C PHE A 26 18.90 0.08 -12.70
N LEU A 27 19.58 -0.04 -13.84
CA LEU A 27 18.93 -0.45 -15.09
C LEU A 27 18.36 -1.87 -15.02
N SER A 28 19.08 -2.82 -14.45
CA SER A 28 18.59 -4.20 -14.34
C SER A 28 17.34 -4.29 -13.47
N THR A 29 17.35 -3.70 -12.28
CA THR A 29 16.16 -3.70 -11.41
C THR A 29 15.01 -2.88 -12.00
N PHE A 30 15.30 -1.73 -12.61
CA PHE A 30 14.27 -0.87 -13.20
C PHE A 30 13.58 -1.58 -14.37
N LEU A 31 14.32 -2.23 -15.25
CA LEU A 31 13.73 -2.98 -16.37
C LEU A 31 12.93 -4.20 -15.88
N ILE A 32 13.39 -4.90 -14.85
CA ILE A 32 12.63 -6.01 -14.24
C ILE A 32 11.30 -5.48 -13.71
N TYR A 33 11.30 -4.43 -12.90
CA TYR A 33 10.08 -3.89 -12.31
C TYR A 33 9.15 -3.27 -13.36
N VAL A 34 9.67 -2.54 -14.34
CA VAL A 34 8.84 -1.94 -15.39
C VAL A 34 8.09 -3.01 -16.21
N ASN A 35 8.73 -4.15 -16.46
CA ASN A 35 8.10 -5.26 -17.15
C ASN A 35 6.96 -5.91 -16.34
N GLY A 36 7.05 -5.88 -15.01
CA GLY A 36 6.03 -6.46 -14.13
C GLY A 36 4.96 -5.46 -13.66
N ILE A 37 4.94 -4.22 -14.15
CA ILE A 37 3.97 -3.21 -13.68
C ILE A 37 2.53 -3.67 -13.93
N CYS A 38 1.69 -3.55 -12.90
CA CYS A 38 0.26 -3.82 -12.97
C CYS A 38 -0.46 -2.79 -13.87
N PRO A 39 -1.12 -3.21 -14.97
CA PRO A 39 -1.82 -2.30 -15.87
C PRO A 39 -3.21 -1.89 -15.35
N GLY A 40 -3.79 -2.62 -14.41
CA GLY A 40 -5.05 -2.28 -13.73
C GLY A 40 -4.86 -1.83 -12.29
N VAL A 41 -5.97 -1.64 -11.58
CA VAL A 41 -5.95 -1.46 -10.13
C VAL A 41 -5.62 -2.80 -9.48
N PHE A 42 -4.54 -2.83 -8.71
CA PHE A 42 -4.10 -4.03 -7.99
C PHE A 42 -5.01 -4.30 -6.78
N ALA A 43 -4.84 -3.55 -5.69
CA ALA A 43 -5.61 -3.66 -4.46
C ALA A 43 -5.36 -2.46 -3.53
N GLY A 44 -6.06 -2.43 -2.39
CA GLY A 44 -5.87 -1.42 -1.36
C GLY A 44 -6.25 -0.03 -1.86
N ASP A 45 -5.34 0.92 -1.67
CA ASP A 45 -5.62 2.35 -1.84
C ASP A 45 -5.34 2.85 -3.28
N SER A 46 -4.82 1.96 -4.14
CA SER A 46 -4.41 2.26 -5.51
C SER A 46 -5.52 2.93 -6.34
N GLY A 47 -6.77 2.43 -6.26
CA GLY A 47 -7.88 3.01 -7.00
C GLY A 47 -8.19 4.46 -6.62
N ASP A 48 -8.01 4.82 -5.34
CA ASP A 48 -8.22 6.19 -4.85
C ASP A 48 -7.12 7.13 -5.35
N PHE A 49 -5.85 6.70 -5.25
CA PHE A 49 -4.73 7.47 -5.77
C PHE A 49 -4.85 7.71 -7.26
N LEU A 50 -5.16 6.67 -8.04
CA LEU A 50 -5.30 6.77 -9.49
C LEU A 50 -6.46 7.68 -9.87
N SER A 51 -7.61 7.54 -9.20
CA SER A 51 -8.77 8.42 -9.41
C SER A 51 -8.43 9.87 -9.08
N ALA A 52 -7.72 10.12 -7.98
CA ALA A 52 -7.26 11.46 -7.61
C ALA A 52 -6.26 12.03 -8.61
N ILE A 53 -5.37 11.22 -9.17
CA ILE A 53 -4.42 11.65 -10.20
C ILE A 53 -5.15 12.03 -11.49
N ILE A 54 -6.13 11.23 -11.94
CA ILE A 54 -6.96 11.52 -13.12
C ILE A 54 -7.73 12.83 -12.92
N SER A 55 -8.39 12.97 -11.76
CA SER A 55 -9.20 14.15 -11.47
C SER A 55 -8.41 15.35 -10.95
N LYS A 56 -7.08 15.25 -10.81
CA LYS A 56 -6.21 16.22 -10.11
C LYS A 56 -6.76 16.61 -8.73
N GLY A 57 -7.27 15.61 -8.01
CA GLY A 57 -7.96 15.69 -6.73
C GLY A 57 -7.12 15.39 -5.49
N VAL A 58 -7.82 15.23 -4.37
CA VAL A 58 -7.23 14.97 -3.05
C VAL A 58 -7.75 13.61 -2.54
N PRO A 59 -6.88 12.58 -2.44
CA PRO A 59 -7.26 11.25 -1.96
C PRO A 59 -7.48 11.24 -0.44
N HIS A 60 -7.78 10.07 0.11
CA HIS A 60 -7.91 9.80 1.53
C HIS A 60 -6.73 10.34 2.38
N PRO A 61 -6.94 10.56 3.70
CA PRO A 61 -5.93 11.14 4.57
C PRO A 61 -4.63 10.32 4.56
N SER A 62 -3.45 10.95 4.48
CA SER A 62 -3.19 12.39 4.68
C SER A 62 -3.18 13.25 3.41
N GLY A 63 -3.74 12.76 2.30
CA GLY A 63 -3.81 13.45 1.01
C GLY A 63 -2.58 13.28 0.11
N TYR A 64 -1.47 12.73 0.63
CA TYR A 64 -0.28 12.28 -0.13
C TYR A 64 0.20 13.22 -1.26
N PRO A 65 0.32 14.54 -1.02
CA PRO A 65 0.43 15.52 -2.09
C PRO A 65 1.67 15.36 -2.99
N LEU A 66 2.81 14.91 -2.45
CA LEU A 66 3.98 14.67 -3.30
C LEU A 66 3.76 13.52 -4.28
N TYR A 67 3.14 12.43 -3.82
CA TYR A 67 2.81 11.30 -4.68
C TYR A 67 1.80 11.69 -5.75
N ILE A 68 0.76 12.46 -5.39
CA ILE A 68 -0.24 12.95 -6.35
C ILE A 68 0.38 13.88 -7.40
N LEU A 69 1.24 14.82 -7.00
CA LEU A 69 1.93 15.71 -7.95
C LEU A 69 2.82 14.93 -8.93
N LEU A 70 3.57 13.94 -8.43
CA LEU A 70 4.36 13.05 -9.28
C LEU A 70 3.45 12.22 -10.19
N GLY A 71 2.35 11.69 -9.67
CA GLY A 71 1.34 10.95 -10.42
C GLY A 71 0.75 11.75 -11.56
N ILE A 72 0.34 12.99 -11.32
CA ILE A 72 -0.15 13.91 -12.36
C ILE A 72 0.93 14.13 -13.44
N THR A 73 2.18 14.28 -13.04
CA THR A 73 3.31 14.48 -13.95
C THR A 73 3.55 13.23 -14.82
N PHE A 74 3.64 12.05 -14.22
CA PHE A 74 3.87 10.79 -14.94
C PHE A 74 2.68 10.39 -15.81
N ASN A 75 1.46 10.66 -15.34
CA ASN A 75 0.26 10.43 -16.13
C ASN A 75 0.22 11.32 -17.39
N SER A 76 0.83 12.51 -17.36
CA SER A 76 0.90 13.38 -18.53
C SER A 76 1.91 12.94 -19.60
N LEU A 77 2.71 11.90 -19.32
CA LEU A 77 3.68 11.37 -20.29
C LEU A 77 2.96 10.59 -21.42
N PRO A 78 3.29 10.84 -22.70
CA PRO A 78 2.61 10.22 -23.85
C PRO A 78 3.11 8.78 -24.11
N LEU A 79 2.92 7.88 -23.15
CA LEU A 79 3.45 6.51 -23.18
C LEU A 79 2.44 5.45 -23.67
N GLY A 80 1.20 5.81 -23.99
CA GLY A 80 0.23 4.89 -24.63
C GLY A 80 -0.31 3.73 -23.78
N HIS A 81 -0.10 3.75 -22.45
CA HIS A 81 -0.60 2.73 -21.50
C HIS A 81 -1.78 3.22 -20.65
N THR A 82 -2.25 2.43 -19.68
CA THR A 82 -3.24 2.87 -18.68
C THR A 82 -2.63 3.89 -17.69
N VAL A 83 -3.46 4.65 -16.98
CA VAL A 83 -2.99 5.51 -15.88
C VAL A 83 -2.27 4.68 -14.80
N ALA A 84 -2.80 3.51 -14.44
CA ALA A 84 -2.19 2.62 -13.44
C ALA A 84 -0.75 2.27 -13.81
N TRP A 85 -0.52 1.91 -15.08
CA TRP A 85 0.83 1.59 -15.54
C TRP A 85 1.76 2.81 -15.53
N ARG A 86 1.29 3.97 -16.04
CA ARG A 86 2.09 5.22 -16.06
C ARG A 86 2.49 5.68 -14.65
N VAL A 87 1.57 5.57 -13.70
CA VAL A 87 1.82 5.91 -12.30
C VAL A 87 2.71 4.84 -11.64
N GLY A 88 2.54 3.56 -11.99
CA GLY A 88 3.41 2.46 -11.56
C GLY A 88 4.89 2.66 -11.89
N LEU A 89 5.23 3.41 -12.94
CA LEU A 89 6.62 3.80 -13.24
C LEU A 89 7.28 4.57 -12.08
N ILE A 90 6.52 5.32 -11.29
CA ILE A 90 7.02 6.01 -10.09
C ILE A 90 7.52 4.96 -9.11
N SER A 91 6.73 3.91 -8.87
CA SER A 91 7.10 2.81 -8.00
C SER A 91 8.36 2.11 -8.46
N SER A 92 8.43 1.71 -9.74
CA SER A 92 9.62 1.04 -10.28
C SER A 92 10.86 1.92 -10.20
N LEU A 93 10.74 3.22 -10.51
CA LEU A 93 11.84 4.18 -10.43
C LEU A 93 12.37 4.30 -9.00
N PHE A 94 11.50 4.58 -8.03
CA PHE A 94 11.93 4.81 -6.64
C PHE A 94 12.32 3.51 -5.92
N ALA A 95 11.76 2.37 -6.29
CA ALA A 95 12.24 1.06 -5.85
C ALA A 95 13.67 0.82 -6.34
N SER A 96 13.97 1.02 -7.63
CA SER A 96 15.33 0.88 -8.16
C SER A 96 16.32 1.87 -7.53
N LEU A 97 15.92 3.12 -7.29
CA LEU A 97 16.74 4.08 -6.54
C LEU A 97 16.97 3.63 -5.10
N SER A 98 16.00 3.00 -4.46
CA SER A 98 16.15 2.39 -3.13
C SER A 98 17.17 1.24 -3.13
N ILE A 99 17.22 0.44 -4.20
CA ILE A 99 18.27 -0.60 -4.36
C ILE A 99 19.65 0.05 -4.44
N ILE A 100 19.79 1.16 -5.16
CA ILE A 100 21.05 1.93 -5.22
C ILE A 100 21.43 2.49 -3.84
N LEU A 101 20.48 3.10 -3.12
CA LEU A 101 20.75 3.62 -1.79
C LEU A 101 21.16 2.50 -0.81
N THR A 102 20.52 1.33 -0.89
CA THR A 102 20.88 0.14 -0.12
C THR A 102 22.31 -0.31 -0.42
N TYR A 103 22.68 -0.38 -1.71
CA TYR A 103 24.05 -0.66 -2.13
C TYR A 103 25.04 0.38 -1.55
N LEU A 104 24.72 1.68 -1.62
CA LEU A 104 25.59 2.75 -1.13
C LEU A 104 25.75 2.76 0.40
N ILE A 105 24.68 2.49 1.15
CA ILE A 105 24.73 2.35 2.61
C ILE A 105 25.57 1.14 2.97
N SER A 106 25.27 -0.03 2.38
CA SER A 106 26.03 -1.26 2.62
C SER A 106 27.51 -1.07 2.29
N LEU A 107 27.83 -0.39 1.19
CA LEU A 107 29.20 -0.09 0.79
C LEU A 107 29.88 0.86 1.78
N THR A 108 29.13 1.83 2.32
CA THR A 108 29.63 2.73 3.37
C THR A 108 29.98 1.98 4.65
N LEU A 109 29.12 1.03 5.06
CA LEU A 109 29.27 0.25 6.29
C LEU A 109 30.35 -0.83 6.19
N THR A 110 30.41 -1.54 5.06
CA THR A 110 31.27 -2.72 4.86
C THR A 110 32.56 -2.45 4.09
N LYS A 111 32.58 -1.41 3.24
CA LYS A 111 33.62 -1.15 2.24
C LYS A 111 33.86 -2.32 1.27
N ASN A 112 32.86 -3.20 1.09
CA ASN A 112 32.95 -4.39 0.24
C ASN A 112 31.85 -4.38 -0.83
N LYS A 113 32.25 -4.21 -2.10
CA LYS A 113 31.31 -4.12 -3.24
C LYS A 113 30.44 -5.36 -3.41
N ILE A 114 30.98 -6.56 -3.24
CA ILE A 114 30.26 -7.82 -3.48
C ILE A 114 29.18 -8.00 -2.41
N ILE A 115 29.53 -7.80 -1.14
CA ILE A 115 28.56 -7.83 -0.04
C ILE A 115 27.47 -6.78 -0.27
N SER A 116 27.82 -5.59 -0.74
CA SER A 116 26.83 -4.55 -1.06
C SER A 116 25.88 -4.93 -2.19
N ILE A 117 26.38 -5.56 -3.26
CA ILE A 117 25.55 -6.09 -4.35
C ILE A 117 24.59 -7.15 -3.83
N ILE A 118 25.09 -8.11 -3.03
CA ILE A 118 24.25 -9.18 -2.47
C ILE A 118 23.13 -8.60 -1.61
N ILE A 119 23.45 -7.68 -0.68
CA ILE A 119 22.43 -7.05 0.18
C ILE A 119 21.40 -6.26 -0.63
N SER A 120 21.83 -5.53 -1.65
CA SER A 120 20.89 -4.78 -2.51
C SER A 120 19.99 -5.70 -3.33
N LEU A 121 20.51 -6.82 -3.84
CA LEU A 121 19.70 -7.80 -4.59
C LEU A 121 18.76 -8.60 -3.68
N ILE A 122 19.15 -8.85 -2.42
CA ILE A 122 18.24 -9.47 -1.44
C ILE A 122 17.02 -8.58 -1.21
N LEU A 123 17.22 -7.26 -1.07
CA LEU A 123 16.10 -6.32 -0.98
C LEU A 123 15.31 -6.26 -2.29
N ALA A 124 15.98 -6.28 -3.45
CA ALA A 124 15.32 -6.18 -4.74
C ALA A 124 14.30 -7.31 -4.97
N PHE A 125 14.64 -8.54 -4.58
CA PHE A 125 13.83 -9.70 -4.91
C PHE A 125 13.01 -10.27 -3.76
N ILE A 126 13.03 -9.64 -2.58
CA ILE A 126 12.12 -10.05 -1.50
C ILE A 126 10.68 -9.66 -1.88
N TYR A 127 9.77 -10.62 -1.81
CA TYR A 127 8.38 -10.49 -2.29
C TYR A 127 7.68 -9.17 -1.92
N PRO A 128 7.57 -8.78 -0.64
CA PRO A 128 6.80 -7.60 -0.28
C PRO A 128 7.46 -6.30 -0.80
N PHE A 129 8.80 -6.24 -0.94
CA PHE A 129 9.43 -5.07 -1.57
C PHE A 129 9.17 -5.03 -3.08
N TRP A 130 9.26 -6.20 -3.74
CA TRP A 130 9.09 -6.33 -5.18
C TRP A 130 7.66 -5.97 -5.61
N ILE A 131 6.63 -6.48 -4.92
CA ILE A 131 5.23 -6.20 -5.31
C ILE A 131 4.94 -4.69 -5.33
N TYR A 132 5.46 -3.93 -4.37
CA TYR A 132 5.28 -2.47 -4.31
C TYR A 132 6.21 -1.70 -5.26
N ALA A 133 7.14 -2.37 -5.95
CA ALA A 133 7.90 -1.81 -7.07
C ALA A 133 7.11 -1.82 -8.39
N GLU A 134 6.03 -2.60 -8.46
CA GLU A 134 5.24 -2.86 -9.68
C GLU A 134 3.80 -2.34 -9.60
N VAL A 135 3.35 -1.90 -8.42
CA VAL A 135 1.99 -1.37 -8.20
C VAL A 135 2.02 0.14 -7.98
N ALA A 136 0.99 0.86 -8.46
CA ALA A 136 0.80 2.29 -8.30
C ALA A 136 0.44 2.70 -6.85
N GLU A 137 1.41 2.58 -5.94
CA GLU A 137 1.30 2.86 -4.51
C GLU A 137 2.41 3.78 -3.98
N VAL A 138 2.17 4.39 -2.81
CA VAL A 138 3.07 5.37 -2.18
C VAL A 138 4.34 4.78 -1.54
N PHE A 139 4.42 3.45 -1.43
CA PHE A 139 5.39 2.76 -0.58
C PHE A 139 6.81 2.78 -1.14
N SER A 140 7.01 2.58 -2.45
CA SER A 140 8.35 2.61 -3.05
C SER A 140 9.05 3.96 -2.91
N LEU A 141 8.29 5.05 -3.05
CA LEU A 141 8.78 6.41 -2.76
C LEU A 141 9.08 6.61 -1.25
N HIS A 142 8.27 6.00 -0.38
CA HIS A 142 8.53 6.02 1.05
C HIS A 142 9.83 5.28 1.43
N PHE A 143 10.08 4.09 0.86
CA PHE A 143 11.30 3.32 1.07
C PHE A 143 12.55 4.09 0.60
N PHE A 144 12.43 4.77 -0.55
CA PHE A 144 13.47 5.66 -1.04
C PHE A 144 13.82 6.74 -0.02
N PHE A 145 12.82 7.41 0.56
CA PHE A 145 13.06 8.44 1.57
C PHE A 145 13.70 7.87 2.84
N ILE A 146 13.22 6.72 3.34
CA ILE A 146 13.82 6.05 4.51
C ILE A 146 15.31 5.81 4.26
N LEU A 147 15.66 5.22 3.13
CA LEU A 147 17.04 4.91 2.76
C LEU A 147 17.87 6.17 2.50
N LEU A 148 17.30 7.20 1.88
CA LEU A 148 17.99 8.45 1.60
C LEU A 148 18.34 9.19 2.89
N ILE A 149 17.36 9.32 3.79
CA ILE A 149 17.54 9.89 5.12
C ILE A 149 18.60 9.08 5.87
N SER A 150 18.51 7.74 5.87
CA SER A 150 19.51 6.88 6.49
C SER A 150 20.91 7.05 5.91
N LEU A 151 21.06 7.14 4.59
CA LEU A 151 22.36 7.36 3.97
C LEU A 151 22.97 8.70 4.41
N ILE A 152 22.17 9.77 4.44
CA ILE A 152 22.63 11.10 4.87
C ILE A 152 23.00 11.08 6.36
N THR A 153 22.16 10.51 7.22
CA THR A 153 22.43 10.39 8.66
C THR A 153 23.67 9.56 8.93
N ILE A 154 23.86 8.41 8.27
CA ILE A 154 25.06 7.57 8.40
C ILE A 154 26.31 8.33 7.95
N LYS A 155 26.24 9.07 6.83
CA LYS A 155 27.34 9.91 6.37
C LYS A 155 27.67 10.99 7.39
N PHE A 156 26.66 11.66 7.96
CA PHE A 156 26.83 12.67 8.99
C PHE A 156 27.50 12.10 10.25
N ILE A 157 27.04 10.95 10.76
CA ILE A 157 27.66 10.26 11.90
C ILE A 157 29.15 9.98 11.66
N ILE A 158 29.51 9.61 10.43
CA ILE A 158 30.89 9.26 10.06
C ILE A 158 31.77 10.50 9.84
N SER A 159 31.28 11.51 9.11
CA SER A 159 32.09 12.65 8.68
C SER A 159 31.99 13.87 9.60
N LYS A 160 30.93 13.97 10.40
CA LYS A 160 30.57 15.15 11.22
C LYS A 160 30.45 16.45 10.42
N GLU A 161 30.14 16.34 9.13
CA GLU A 161 30.00 17.50 8.26
C GLU A 161 28.61 18.13 8.40
N ASN A 162 28.51 19.27 9.08
CA ASN A 162 27.24 19.98 9.32
C ASN A 162 26.44 20.30 8.05
N ARG A 163 27.09 20.45 6.90
CA ARG A 163 26.41 20.67 5.61
C ARG A 163 25.44 19.55 5.21
N LEU A 164 25.62 18.34 5.75
CA LEU A 164 24.73 17.21 5.51
C LEU A 164 23.38 17.36 6.22
N LEU A 165 23.28 18.24 7.21
CA LEU A 165 22.03 18.52 7.91
C LEU A 165 21.05 19.31 7.04
N TYR A 166 21.54 20.11 6.09
CA TYR A 166 20.68 20.85 5.15
C TYR A 166 19.82 19.93 4.26
N PRO A 167 20.39 19.01 3.45
CA PRO A 167 19.57 18.08 2.68
C PRO A 167 18.81 17.10 3.60
N LEU A 168 19.35 16.74 4.77
CA LEU A 168 18.63 15.91 5.74
C LEU A 168 17.32 16.58 6.17
N SER A 169 17.37 17.84 6.57
CA SER A 169 16.18 18.61 6.97
C SER A 169 15.18 18.79 5.84
N PHE A 170 15.65 19.11 4.62
CA PHE A 170 14.79 19.22 3.45
C PHE A 170 14.05 17.90 3.16
N PHE A 171 14.77 16.77 3.12
CA PHE A 171 14.16 15.47 2.82
C PHE A 171 13.30 14.92 3.96
N LEU A 172 13.59 15.27 5.22
CA LEU A 172 12.67 15.00 6.34
C LEU A 172 11.33 15.72 6.14
N GLY A 173 11.34 17.00 5.73
CA GLY A 173 10.12 17.73 5.40
C GLY A 173 9.40 17.15 4.18
N LEU A 174 10.14 16.92 3.10
CA LEU A 174 9.58 16.40 1.84
C LEU A 174 8.97 15.01 2.00
N SER A 175 9.62 14.12 2.73
CA SER A 175 9.11 12.76 2.98
C SER A 175 7.77 12.74 3.73
N LEU A 176 7.51 13.70 4.62
CA LEU A 176 6.23 13.85 5.32
C LEU A 176 5.07 14.15 4.38
N THR A 177 5.35 14.71 3.20
CA THR A 177 4.34 15.00 2.17
C THR A 177 4.03 13.77 1.30
N ASN A 178 4.80 12.68 1.47
CA ASN A 178 4.52 11.37 0.87
C ASN A 178 3.92 10.39 1.88
N ASN A 179 4.57 10.14 3.01
CA ASN A 179 4.03 9.20 4.01
C ASN A 179 4.47 9.59 5.42
N MET A 180 3.50 9.80 6.30
CA MET A 180 3.72 10.29 7.66
C MET A 180 4.44 9.29 8.58
N THR A 181 4.48 8.00 8.24
CA THR A 181 5.22 7.01 9.04
C THR A 181 6.72 7.33 9.11
N VAL A 182 7.25 8.19 8.23
CA VAL A 182 8.62 8.71 8.33
C VAL A 182 8.88 9.48 9.64
N LEU A 183 7.84 9.98 10.32
CA LEU A 183 7.95 10.56 11.67
C LEU A 183 8.59 9.60 12.67
N LEU A 184 8.41 8.29 12.48
CA LEU A 184 9.01 7.26 13.33
C LEU A 184 10.54 7.22 13.21
N MET A 185 11.12 7.79 12.14
CA MET A 185 12.57 7.96 12.04
C MET A 185 13.10 9.13 12.88
N PHE A 186 12.25 10.08 13.29
CA PHE A 186 12.69 11.34 13.91
C PHE A 186 13.45 11.10 15.23
N PRO A 187 13.01 10.21 16.15
CA PRO A 187 13.80 9.89 17.33
C PRO A 187 15.19 9.35 17.00
N ALA A 188 15.28 8.41 16.04
CA ALA A 188 16.56 7.82 15.65
C ALA A 188 17.50 8.85 15.01
N VAL A 189 16.98 9.67 14.09
CA VAL A 189 17.76 10.71 13.41
C VAL A 189 18.16 11.83 14.38
N GLY A 190 17.20 12.40 15.11
CA GLY A 190 17.43 13.50 16.03
C GLY A 190 18.43 13.16 17.13
N LEU A 191 18.22 12.05 17.84
CA LEU A 191 19.16 11.62 18.90
C LEU A 191 20.54 11.32 18.33
N SER A 192 20.63 10.69 17.16
CA SER A 192 21.93 10.41 16.53
C SER A 192 22.65 11.67 16.08
N VAL A 193 21.92 12.70 15.63
CA VAL A 193 22.50 14.01 15.29
C VAL A 193 23.08 14.65 16.56
N LEU A 194 22.30 14.71 17.64
CA LEU A 194 22.73 15.30 18.92
C LEU A 194 23.92 14.55 19.54
N PHE A 195 23.93 13.22 19.48
CA PHE A 195 25.03 12.40 19.99
C PHE A 195 26.28 12.45 19.09
N THR A 196 26.16 12.85 17.83
CA THR A 196 27.32 13.05 16.94
C THR A 196 28.03 14.36 17.25
N ASP A 197 27.27 15.45 17.35
CA ASP A 197 27.79 16.77 17.70
C ASP A 197 26.74 17.67 18.37
N ILE A 198 26.77 17.70 19.70
CA ILE A 198 25.86 18.54 20.50
C ILE A 198 26.08 20.04 20.29
N LYS A 199 27.23 20.46 19.73
CA LYS A 199 27.55 21.88 19.51
C LYS A 199 26.67 22.51 18.42
N ILE A 200 26.03 21.69 17.58
CA ILE A 200 25.04 22.15 16.58
C ILE A 200 23.93 22.98 17.23
N LEU A 201 23.55 22.65 18.48
CA LEU A 201 22.54 23.41 19.23
C LEU A 201 22.92 24.87 19.52
N LYS A 202 24.21 25.23 19.40
CA LYS A 202 24.71 26.59 19.58
C LYS A 202 24.78 27.38 18.27
N ASP A 203 24.66 26.72 17.12
CA ASP A 203 24.72 27.36 15.81
C ASP A 203 23.31 27.73 15.35
N LEU A 204 22.85 28.91 15.78
CA LEU A 204 21.52 29.42 15.45
C LEU A 204 21.31 29.56 13.93
N LYS A 205 22.35 29.93 13.17
CA LYS A 205 22.26 30.05 11.71
C LYS A 205 22.00 28.69 11.07
N LEU A 206 22.72 27.66 11.48
CA LEU A 206 22.50 26.29 11.04
C LEU A 206 21.09 25.81 11.37
N ILE A 207 20.63 26.02 12.61
CA ILE A 207 19.27 25.63 13.05
C ILE A 207 18.19 26.32 12.21
N LEU A 208 18.26 27.64 12.08
CA LEU A 208 17.27 28.40 11.30
C LEU A 208 17.27 27.98 9.82
N THR A 209 18.44 27.71 9.25
CA THR A 209 18.56 27.20 7.87
C THR A 209 17.92 25.81 7.74
N CYS A 210 18.16 24.91 8.70
CA CYS A 210 17.55 23.59 8.74
C CYS A 210 16.02 23.65 8.90
N ILE A 211 15.50 24.54 9.77
CA ILE A 211 14.06 24.77 9.93
C ILE A 211 13.47 25.29 8.62
N PHE A 212 14.10 26.30 8.00
CA PHE A 212 13.66 26.83 6.72
C PHE A 212 13.62 25.75 5.63
N LEU A 213 14.67 24.93 5.51
CA LEU A 213 14.71 23.84 4.54
C LEU A 213 13.69 22.74 4.82
N PHE A 214 13.43 22.43 6.09
CA PHE A 214 12.37 21.50 6.47
C PHE A 214 10.99 22.03 6.05
N ILE A 215 10.70 23.31 6.32
CA ILE A 215 9.46 23.97 5.87
C ILE A 215 9.39 24.01 4.33
N LEU A 216 10.51 24.24 3.65
CA LEU A 216 10.59 24.18 2.20
C LEU A 216 10.25 22.79 1.65
N GLY A 217 10.66 21.73 2.36
CA GLY A 217 10.27 20.36 2.04
C GLY A 217 8.76 20.12 2.16
N LEU A 218 8.06 20.84 3.04
CA LEU A 218 6.62 20.73 3.24
C LEU A 218 5.77 21.44 2.17
N LEU A 219 6.38 22.18 1.24
CA LEU A 219 5.67 22.92 0.20
C LEU A 219 4.63 22.12 -0.61
N PRO A 220 4.80 20.81 -0.91
CA PRO A 220 3.75 20.04 -1.58
C PRO A 220 2.40 20.06 -0.87
N TYR A 221 2.33 20.26 0.46
CA TYR A 221 1.05 20.41 1.16
C TYR A 221 0.20 21.58 0.66
N LEU A 222 0.78 22.58 0.00
CA LEU A 222 0.04 23.67 -0.65
C LEU A 222 -0.85 23.19 -1.81
N TYR A 223 -0.53 22.04 -2.41
CA TYR A 223 -1.36 21.45 -3.47
C TYR A 223 -2.77 21.13 -2.98
N ILE A 224 -2.93 20.62 -1.75
CA ILE A 224 -4.21 20.14 -1.22
C ILE A 224 -5.29 21.23 -1.22
N PRO A 225 -5.11 22.40 -0.58
CA PRO A 225 -6.15 23.43 -0.58
C PRO A 225 -6.42 24.00 -1.98
N ILE A 226 -5.41 24.07 -2.85
CA ILE A 226 -5.54 24.55 -4.24
C ILE A 226 -6.37 23.56 -5.07
N ALA A 227 -6.11 22.26 -4.95
CA ALA A 227 -6.86 21.21 -5.61
C ALA A 227 -8.29 21.12 -5.05
N ALA A 228 -8.43 21.06 -3.73
CA ALA A 228 -9.74 20.96 -3.07
C ALA A 228 -10.69 22.12 -3.41
N ALA A 229 -10.16 23.33 -3.61
CA ALA A 229 -10.94 24.52 -3.99
C ALA A 229 -11.53 24.44 -5.40
N GLN A 230 -10.93 23.65 -6.30
CA GLN A 230 -11.43 23.42 -7.66
C GLN A 230 -12.61 22.43 -7.69
N ASN A 231 -12.97 21.87 -6.53
CA ASN A 231 -14.02 20.86 -6.38
C ASN A 231 -13.88 19.65 -7.34
N PRO A 232 -12.70 19.00 -7.38
CA PRO A 232 -12.48 17.82 -8.21
C PRO A 232 -13.36 16.66 -7.76
N ILE A 233 -13.50 15.67 -8.64
CA ILE A 233 -14.25 14.42 -8.42
C ILE A 233 -13.78 13.75 -7.11
N VAL A 234 -12.47 13.48 -6.99
CA VAL A 234 -11.89 13.01 -5.72
C VAL A 234 -11.49 14.21 -4.86
N ASN A 235 -12.22 14.48 -3.77
CA ASN A 235 -11.98 15.63 -2.89
C ASN A 235 -12.25 15.29 -1.42
N TRP A 236 -11.39 14.48 -0.82
CA TRP A 236 -11.52 14.08 0.58
C TRP A 236 -11.48 15.28 1.53
N ASP A 237 -12.34 15.30 2.55
CA ASP A 237 -12.52 16.37 3.54
C ASP A 237 -12.80 17.79 3.01
N ARG A 238 -12.83 17.99 1.69
CA ARG A 238 -12.84 19.31 1.04
C ARG A 238 -11.88 20.26 1.77
N ALA A 239 -10.61 19.88 1.82
CA ALA A 239 -9.55 20.48 2.63
C ALA A 239 -9.10 21.89 2.18
N VAL A 240 -10.05 22.80 1.95
CA VAL A 240 -9.84 24.20 1.49
C VAL A 240 -9.41 25.11 2.65
N THR A 241 -9.94 24.89 3.85
CA THR A 241 -9.64 25.70 5.04
C THR A 241 -8.46 25.12 5.82
N ALA A 242 -7.74 25.95 6.57
CA ALA A 242 -6.65 25.48 7.45
C ALA A 242 -7.11 24.41 8.46
N LYS A 243 -8.36 24.51 8.93
CA LYS A 243 -8.97 23.52 9.84
C LYS A 243 -9.13 22.16 9.15
N ASN A 244 -9.70 22.12 7.95
CA ASN A 244 -9.92 20.88 7.22
C ASN A 244 -8.59 20.31 6.70
N LEU A 245 -7.65 21.16 6.27
CA LEU A 245 -6.30 20.74 5.92
C LEU A 245 -5.60 20.08 7.11
N LEU A 246 -5.65 20.68 8.29
CA LEU A 246 -5.09 20.06 9.49
C LEU A 246 -5.83 18.78 9.89
N TYR A 247 -7.14 18.71 9.68
CA TYR A 247 -7.95 17.51 9.92
C TYR A 247 -7.50 16.34 9.03
N LEU A 248 -7.31 16.60 7.74
CA LEU A 248 -6.82 15.66 6.73
C LEU A 248 -5.36 15.26 7.02
N ILE A 249 -4.46 16.22 7.24
CA ILE A 249 -3.04 15.93 7.51
C ILE A 249 -2.88 15.09 8.77
N LEU A 250 -3.62 15.44 9.82
CA LEU A 250 -3.61 14.65 11.05
C LEU A 250 -4.34 13.32 10.86
N ARG A 251 -5.08 13.09 9.78
CA ARG A 251 -5.84 11.85 9.56
C ARG A 251 -6.87 11.60 10.68
N LYS A 252 -7.61 12.65 11.05
CA LYS A 252 -8.57 12.59 12.17
C LYS A 252 -9.75 11.62 11.93
N ASP A 253 -10.05 11.29 10.67
CA ASP A 253 -11.06 10.29 10.30
C ASP A 253 -10.82 8.91 10.91
N TYR A 254 -9.56 8.52 11.11
CA TYR A 254 -9.23 7.19 11.65
C TYR A 254 -9.27 7.13 13.19
N GLY A 255 -9.58 8.25 13.86
CA GLY A 255 -9.57 8.35 15.32
C GLY A 255 -8.16 8.46 15.90
N TRP A 256 -7.88 9.55 16.62
CA TRP A 256 -6.59 9.72 17.30
C TRP A 256 -6.53 8.98 18.63
N ILE A 257 -7.70 8.63 19.19
CA ILE A 257 -7.87 8.17 20.56
C ILE A 257 -9.19 7.38 20.60
N ASP A 258 -9.14 6.10 20.25
CA ASP A 258 -10.07 5.12 20.81
C ASP A 258 -9.22 4.11 21.60
N THR A 259 -8.55 4.65 22.63
CA THR A 259 -7.69 3.91 23.55
C THR A 259 -8.48 3.13 24.61
N GLU A 260 -9.79 3.34 24.70
CA GLU A 260 -10.58 2.86 25.85
C GLU A 260 -10.89 1.36 25.82
N ASN A 261 -10.85 0.67 24.67
CA ASN A 261 -11.37 -0.70 24.58
C ASN A 261 -10.44 -1.78 23.99
N ARG A 262 -9.14 -1.53 23.84
CA ARG A 262 -8.18 -2.59 23.45
C ARG A 262 -7.01 -2.67 24.44
N PRO A 263 -7.03 -3.60 25.41
CA PRO A 263 -5.90 -3.78 26.31
C PRO A 263 -4.62 -4.10 25.51
N PHE A 264 -3.48 -3.63 26.01
CA PHE A 264 -2.18 -3.85 25.37
C PHE A 264 -1.87 -5.35 25.23
N MET A 265 -1.96 -5.91 24.03
CA MET A 265 -1.71 -7.33 23.74
C MET A 265 -0.29 -7.58 23.23
N PHE A 266 0.73 -7.21 24.02
CA PHE A 266 2.15 -7.33 23.64
C PHE A 266 2.54 -8.69 23.03
N VAL A 267 1.94 -9.81 23.48
CA VAL A 267 2.30 -11.16 23.02
C VAL A 267 1.84 -11.45 21.59
N ASN A 268 0.65 -10.98 21.20
CA ASN A 268 0.08 -11.25 19.86
C ASN A 268 0.81 -10.47 18.76
N ASP A 269 1.34 -9.29 19.08
CA ASP A 269 2.04 -8.42 18.13
C ASP A 269 3.42 -8.99 17.75
N PHE A 270 4.18 -9.53 18.71
CA PHE A 270 5.45 -10.21 18.43
C PHE A 270 5.26 -11.50 17.62
N HIS A 271 4.17 -12.24 17.87
CA HIS A 271 3.85 -13.42 17.10
C HIS A 271 3.59 -13.08 15.63
N SER A 272 2.89 -11.98 15.37
CA SER A 272 2.61 -11.49 14.01
C SER A 272 3.89 -11.07 13.28
N TYR A 273 4.80 -10.38 13.97
CA TYR A 273 6.13 -10.04 13.45
C TYR A 273 6.95 -11.29 13.14
N TYR A 274 6.88 -12.31 14.00
CA TYR A 274 7.52 -13.60 13.77
C TYR A 274 6.93 -14.35 12.55
N ILE A 275 5.60 -14.38 12.39
CA ILE A 275 4.95 -14.99 11.22
C ILE A 275 5.44 -14.31 9.95
N TYR A 276 5.41 -12.96 9.91
CA TYR A 276 5.90 -12.21 8.76
C TYR A 276 7.37 -12.53 8.44
N TRP A 277 8.24 -12.60 9.46
CA TRP A 277 9.64 -12.98 9.27
C TRP A 277 9.79 -14.38 8.73
N LYS A 278 9.04 -15.33 9.28
CA LYS A 278 9.08 -16.74 8.85
C LYS A 278 8.61 -16.90 7.41
N GLU A 279 7.60 -16.13 7.00
CA GLU A 279 7.01 -16.22 5.67
C GLU A 279 7.92 -15.64 4.58
N TYR A 280 8.51 -14.46 4.83
CA TYR A 280 9.23 -13.72 3.79
C TYR A 280 10.77 -13.75 3.92
N LEU A 281 11.33 -14.01 5.11
CA LEU A 281 12.76 -13.94 5.34
C LEU A 281 13.42 -15.32 5.42
N ASN A 282 14.48 -15.51 4.63
CA ASN A 282 15.37 -16.64 4.75
C ASN A 282 16.08 -16.59 6.12
N PRO A 283 16.14 -17.69 6.90
CA PRO A 283 16.78 -17.71 8.23
C PRO A 283 18.23 -17.20 8.27
N ILE A 284 18.93 -17.20 7.13
CA ILE A 284 20.29 -16.65 7.00
C ILE A 284 20.32 -15.13 7.24
N ILE A 285 19.23 -14.41 7.00
CA ILE A 285 19.13 -12.95 7.19
C ILE A 285 19.11 -12.59 8.67
N PRO A 286 18.21 -13.11 9.53
CA PRO A 286 18.29 -12.92 10.98
C PRO A 286 19.64 -13.33 11.58
N PHE A 287 20.23 -14.42 11.10
CA PHE A 287 21.57 -14.85 11.52
C PHE A 287 22.64 -13.78 11.19
N ALA A 288 22.65 -13.28 9.94
CA ALA A 288 23.55 -12.22 9.53
C ALA A 288 23.30 -10.89 10.28
N PHE A 289 22.05 -10.57 10.61
CA PHE A 289 21.70 -9.42 11.45
C PHE A 289 22.38 -9.48 12.82
N VAL A 290 22.29 -10.61 13.53
CA VAL A 290 22.94 -10.79 14.86
C VAL A 290 24.45 -10.61 14.74
N LEU A 291 25.07 -11.21 13.72
CA LEU A 291 26.50 -11.00 13.45
C LEU A 291 26.83 -9.53 13.14
N GLY A 292 25.92 -8.81 12.48
CA GLY A 292 26.04 -7.39 12.21
C GLY A 292 26.06 -6.55 13.48
N VAL A 293 25.17 -6.82 14.43
CA VAL A 293 25.18 -6.17 15.76
C VAL A 293 26.53 -6.40 16.45
N ILE A 294 27.01 -7.65 16.48
CA ILE A 294 28.32 -8.01 17.05
C ILE A 294 29.46 -7.27 16.33
N TYR A 295 29.37 -7.12 15.00
CA TYR A 295 30.38 -6.40 14.22
C TYR A 295 30.49 -4.94 14.68
N PHE A 296 29.37 -4.23 14.81
CA PHE A 296 29.39 -2.82 15.24
C PHE A 296 29.95 -2.66 16.66
N LEU A 297 29.58 -3.56 17.57
CA LEU A 297 30.14 -3.59 18.92
C LEU A 297 31.66 -3.79 18.91
N LYS A 298 32.16 -4.77 18.14
CA LYS A 298 33.61 -5.05 18.01
C LYS A 298 34.38 -3.91 17.35
N GLN A 299 33.79 -3.22 16.37
CA GLN A 299 34.41 -2.09 15.69
C GLN A 299 34.26 -0.77 16.46
N LYS A 300 33.70 -0.79 17.68
CA LYS A 300 33.43 0.40 18.51
C LYS A 300 32.59 1.47 17.79
N ARG A 301 31.77 1.07 16.82
CA ARG A 301 30.87 1.95 16.04
C ARG A 301 29.51 2.10 16.74
N ARG A 302 29.53 2.43 18.04
CA ARG A 302 28.35 2.44 18.92
C ARG A 302 27.25 3.39 18.46
N LEU A 303 27.61 4.54 17.90
CA LEU A 303 26.63 5.52 17.43
C LEU A 303 25.88 5.06 16.17
N LEU A 304 26.58 4.40 15.24
CA LEU A 304 25.92 3.77 14.08
C LEU A 304 25.01 2.61 14.50
N LEU A 305 25.45 1.80 15.47
CA LEU A 305 24.62 0.75 16.06
C LEU A 305 23.36 1.33 16.71
N PHE A 306 23.52 2.37 17.53
CA PHE A 306 22.42 3.08 18.16
C PHE A 306 21.42 3.61 17.14
N TYR A 307 21.89 4.32 16.12
CA TYR A 307 21.03 4.83 15.04
C TYR A 307 20.21 3.71 14.39
N LEU A 308 20.88 2.65 13.92
CA LEU A 308 20.22 1.57 13.17
C LEU A 308 19.24 0.77 14.05
N LEU A 309 19.57 0.50 15.31
CA LEU A 309 18.67 -0.21 16.23
C LEU A 309 17.47 0.66 16.63
N THR A 310 17.68 1.95 16.85
CA THR A 310 16.60 2.88 17.21
C THR A 310 15.65 3.06 16.04
N ALA A 311 16.17 3.20 14.81
CA ALA A 311 15.35 3.27 13.60
C ALA A 311 14.57 1.98 13.37
N LEU A 312 15.22 0.81 13.48
CA LEU A 312 14.56 -0.50 13.41
C LEU A 312 13.43 -0.65 14.42
N PHE A 313 13.65 -0.22 15.67
CA PHE A 313 12.65 -0.31 16.73
C PHE A 313 11.42 0.56 16.43
N PHE A 314 11.62 1.84 16.12
CA PHE A 314 10.51 2.78 15.91
C PHE A 314 9.70 2.47 14.64
N ILE A 315 10.36 2.11 13.55
CA ILE A 315 9.69 1.85 12.25
C ILE A 315 9.17 0.43 12.10
N GLY A 316 9.53 -0.48 13.02
CA GLY A 316 9.08 -1.87 13.03
C GLY A 316 8.23 -2.18 14.26
N PRO A 317 8.79 -2.83 15.31
CA PRO A 317 8.02 -3.27 16.48
C PRO A 317 7.15 -2.20 17.13
N PHE A 318 7.66 -0.98 17.29
CA PHE A 318 6.90 0.11 17.91
C PHE A 318 5.71 0.56 17.05
N TYR A 319 5.88 0.63 15.72
CA TYR A 319 4.80 1.00 14.82
C TYR A 319 3.65 0.01 14.91
N ILE A 320 3.95 -1.29 14.90
CA ILE A 320 2.91 -2.34 14.94
C ILE A 320 2.17 -2.29 16.27
N PHE A 321 2.92 -2.14 17.37
CA PHE A 321 2.34 -1.91 18.69
C PHE A 321 1.44 -0.68 18.73
N TYR A 322 1.86 0.41 18.08
CA TYR A 322 1.08 1.66 18.00
C TYR A 322 -0.15 1.54 17.09
N ALA A 323 -0.04 0.82 15.97
CA ALA A 323 -1.09 0.68 14.97
C ALA A 323 -2.25 -0.20 15.45
N LYS A 324 -2.07 -1.02 16.50
CA LYS A 324 -3.11 -1.84 17.16
C LYS A 324 -3.95 -2.70 16.20
N VAL A 325 -3.36 -3.12 15.08
CA VAL A 325 -4.09 -3.85 14.05
C VAL A 325 -4.23 -5.32 14.45
N GLU A 326 -5.46 -5.81 14.50
CA GLU A 326 -5.74 -7.19 14.89
C GLU A 326 -5.38 -8.16 13.76
N THR A 327 -4.41 -9.05 13.96
CA THR A 327 -3.85 -9.92 12.91
C THR A 327 -4.62 -11.22 12.67
N LYS A 328 -5.88 -11.32 13.12
CA LYS A 328 -6.69 -12.54 12.99
C LYS A 328 -7.37 -12.68 11.63
N SER A 329 -7.59 -11.59 10.88
CA SER A 329 -8.20 -11.63 9.55
C SER A 329 -7.15 -11.42 8.45
N LEU A 330 -7.32 -12.08 7.31
CA LEU A 330 -6.42 -11.90 6.16
C LEU A 330 -6.44 -10.45 5.63
N ALA A 331 -7.58 -9.77 5.70
CA ALA A 331 -7.73 -8.35 5.37
C ALA A 331 -6.85 -7.42 6.24
N ASN A 332 -6.69 -7.76 7.51
CA ASN A 332 -5.83 -6.99 8.38
C ASN A 332 -4.35 -7.31 8.11
N ILE A 333 -4.01 -8.57 7.81
CA ILE A 333 -2.64 -8.96 7.45
C ILE A 333 -2.18 -8.27 6.16
N SER A 334 -3.03 -8.27 5.12
CA SER A 334 -2.73 -7.57 3.85
C SER A 334 -2.47 -6.07 4.05
N THR A 335 -3.22 -5.45 4.95
CA THR A 335 -3.08 -4.02 5.27
C THR A 335 -1.75 -3.71 5.96
N ILE A 336 -1.25 -4.60 6.83
CA ILE A 336 -0.02 -4.35 7.61
C ILE A 336 1.24 -4.77 6.83
N GLU A 337 1.16 -5.71 5.89
CA GLU A 337 2.31 -6.29 5.16
C GLU A 337 3.28 -5.21 4.64
N ARG A 338 2.74 -4.16 4.01
CA ARG A 338 3.48 -2.98 3.51
C ARG A 338 4.26 -2.21 4.55
N PHE A 339 3.83 -2.23 5.81
CA PHE A 339 4.47 -1.52 6.91
C PHE A 339 5.57 -2.32 7.60
N TYR A 340 5.73 -3.61 7.32
CA TYR A 340 6.87 -4.38 7.80
C TYR A 340 8.14 -4.14 6.95
N ILE A 341 7.99 -3.75 5.68
CA ILE A 341 9.12 -3.57 4.74
C ILE A 341 10.19 -2.59 5.26
N PRO A 342 9.85 -1.41 5.81
CA PRO A 342 10.83 -0.51 6.42
C PRO A 342 11.70 -1.19 7.49
N SER A 343 11.12 -2.06 8.32
CA SER A 343 11.87 -2.79 9.34
C SER A 343 12.83 -3.81 8.71
N VAL A 344 12.40 -4.50 7.64
CA VAL A 344 13.25 -5.42 6.86
C VAL A 344 14.44 -4.70 6.25
N ILE A 345 14.25 -3.48 5.73
CA ILE A 345 15.35 -2.66 5.22
C ILE A 345 16.44 -2.51 6.28
N PHE A 346 16.08 -2.11 7.51
CA PHE A 346 17.07 -1.94 8.59
C PHE A 346 17.73 -3.27 8.99
N LEU A 347 17.01 -4.40 9.01
CA LEU A 347 17.61 -5.72 9.24
C LEU A 347 18.68 -6.05 8.18
N LEU A 348 18.41 -5.75 6.91
CA LEU A 348 19.36 -5.98 5.82
C LEU A 348 20.59 -5.07 5.93
N LEU A 349 20.45 -3.84 6.43
CA LEU A 349 21.59 -2.94 6.67
C LEU A 349 22.58 -3.50 7.71
N PHE A 350 22.13 -4.32 8.66
CA PHE A 350 23.02 -5.07 9.57
C PHE A 350 23.65 -6.31 8.93
N SER A 351 22.93 -6.96 8.02
CA SER A 351 23.33 -8.23 7.43
C SER A 351 24.65 -8.12 6.65
N GLY A 352 24.89 -7.01 5.95
CA GLY A 352 26.17 -6.77 5.26
C GLY A 352 27.40 -6.79 6.20
N PRO A 353 27.43 -5.96 7.25
CA PRO A 353 28.43 -6.05 8.32
C PRO A 353 28.55 -7.43 8.97
N GLY A 354 27.44 -8.19 9.10
CA GLY A 354 27.43 -9.55 9.61
C GLY A 354 28.16 -10.55 8.71
N ILE A 355 27.89 -10.52 7.40
CA ILE A 355 28.60 -11.31 6.38
C ILE A 355 30.10 -10.96 6.40
N LEU A 356 30.43 -9.68 6.54
CA LEU A 356 31.82 -9.23 6.65
C LEU A 356 32.50 -9.75 7.94
N LEU A 357 31.79 -9.83 9.06
CA LEU A 357 32.32 -10.42 10.27
C LEU A 357 32.54 -11.93 10.12
N LEU A 358 31.57 -12.64 9.55
CA LEU A 358 31.64 -14.08 9.33
C LEU A 358 32.87 -14.44 8.49
N THR A 359 33.07 -13.75 7.36
CA THR A 359 34.24 -13.96 6.50
C THR A 359 35.57 -13.71 7.22
N LYS A 360 35.63 -12.70 8.12
CA LYS A 360 36.80 -12.45 8.96
C LYS A 360 37.03 -13.53 10.03
N LEU A 361 35.96 -14.06 10.64
CA LEU A 361 36.05 -15.11 11.65
C LEU A 361 36.51 -16.43 11.03
N LEU A 362 35.93 -16.82 9.88
CA LEU A 362 36.35 -18.01 9.14
C LEU A 362 37.83 -17.91 8.72
N ASN A 363 38.29 -16.72 8.30
CA ASN A 363 39.71 -16.49 8.00
C ASN A 363 40.61 -16.70 9.24
N LYS A 364 40.18 -16.29 10.43
CA LYS A 364 40.97 -16.47 11.66
C LYS A 364 41.07 -17.94 12.09
N ILE A 365 40.02 -18.72 11.90
CA ILE A 365 39.96 -20.14 12.25
C ILE A 365 40.80 -20.97 11.27
N ILE A 366 40.72 -20.66 9.99
CA ILE A 366 41.40 -21.39 8.92
C ILE A 366 42.81 -20.83 8.76
N LYS A 367 43.72 -21.25 9.64
CA LYS A 367 45.13 -20.81 9.69
C LYS A 367 45.94 -21.11 8.41
N ARG A 368 45.45 -21.96 7.49
CA ARG A 368 46.11 -22.32 6.23
C ARG A 368 45.66 -21.42 5.07
N ARG A 369 46.59 -20.62 4.52
CA ARG A 369 46.35 -19.69 3.40
C ARG A 369 45.69 -20.27 2.13
N PRO A 370 45.96 -21.50 1.67
CA PRO A 370 45.29 -22.03 0.47
C PRO A 370 43.79 -22.29 0.70
N LEU A 371 43.39 -22.75 1.89
CA LEU A 371 41.99 -22.98 2.21
C LEU A 371 41.20 -21.67 2.27
N TYR A 372 41.76 -20.58 2.80
CA TYR A 372 41.11 -19.27 2.81
C TYR A 372 40.71 -18.76 1.42
N ARG A 373 41.56 -18.95 0.40
CA ARG A 373 41.25 -18.56 -0.99
C ARG A 373 39.99 -19.27 -1.52
N LEU A 374 39.62 -20.41 -0.93
CA LEU A 374 38.42 -21.16 -1.26
C LEU A 374 37.22 -20.77 -0.39
N PHE A 375 37.38 -20.61 0.93
CA PHE A 375 36.26 -20.34 1.85
C PHE A 375 35.63 -18.95 1.71
N TYR A 376 36.41 -17.93 1.37
CA TYR A 376 35.88 -16.57 1.15
C TYR A 376 34.87 -16.50 -0.01
N PRO A 377 35.21 -16.95 -1.25
CA PRO A 377 34.25 -16.96 -2.34
C PRO A 377 33.08 -17.93 -2.09
N LEU A 378 33.30 -19.07 -1.42
CA LEU A 378 32.21 -19.98 -1.07
C LEU A 378 31.19 -19.34 -0.11
N THR A 379 31.66 -18.58 0.89
CA THR A 379 30.76 -17.86 1.80
C THR A 379 29.95 -16.83 1.03
N LEU A 380 30.59 -16.03 0.18
CA LEU A 380 29.89 -15.05 -0.64
C LEU A 380 28.93 -15.70 -1.63
N ALA A 381 29.30 -16.85 -2.21
CA ALA A 381 28.44 -17.62 -3.10
C ALA A 381 27.19 -18.11 -2.35
N ALA A 382 27.33 -18.63 -1.13
CA ALA A 382 26.18 -19.05 -0.31
C ALA A 382 25.20 -17.90 -0.06
N PHE A 383 25.70 -16.70 0.24
CA PHE A 383 24.83 -15.52 0.39
C PHE A 383 24.29 -15.00 -0.95
N ALA A 384 25.02 -15.18 -2.06
CA ALA A 384 24.55 -14.81 -3.40
C ALA A 384 23.46 -15.74 -3.93
N LEU A 385 23.35 -16.97 -3.41
CA LEU A 385 22.22 -17.86 -3.73
C LEU A 385 20.90 -17.35 -3.16
N VAL A 386 20.91 -16.56 -2.08
CA VAL A 386 19.70 -16.01 -1.46
C VAL A 386 18.90 -15.13 -2.43
N PRO A 387 19.46 -14.05 -3.01
CA PRO A 387 18.71 -13.24 -3.97
C PRO A 387 18.32 -14.00 -5.23
N ILE A 388 19.10 -15.00 -5.67
CA ILE A 388 18.73 -15.87 -6.80
C ILE A 388 17.51 -16.72 -6.44
N SER A 389 17.49 -17.31 -5.24
CA SER A 389 16.35 -18.09 -4.76
C SER A 389 15.09 -17.24 -4.63
N TYR A 390 15.24 -15.99 -4.17
CA TYR A 390 14.13 -15.03 -4.13
C TYR A 390 13.65 -14.63 -5.51
N PHE A 391 14.55 -14.38 -6.46
CA PHE A 391 14.18 -14.09 -7.84
C PHE A 391 13.33 -15.22 -8.42
N ILE A 392 13.83 -16.46 -8.35
CA ILE A 392 13.13 -17.64 -8.90
C ILE A 392 11.80 -17.87 -8.20
N ALA A 393 11.75 -17.76 -6.87
CA ALA A 393 10.54 -18.06 -6.10
C ALA A 393 9.47 -16.98 -6.19
N ASN A 394 9.86 -15.72 -6.41
CA ASN A 394 8.93 -14.59 -6.36
C ASN A 394 8.57 -14.03 -7.73
N TYR A 395 9.38 -14.22 -8.77
CA TYR A 395 9.08 -13.72 -10.12
C TYR A 395 7.67 -14.10 -10.62
N PRO A 396 7.21 -15.37 -10.52
CA PRO A 396 5.85 -15.73 -10.96
C PRO A 396 4.73 -15.10 -10.11
N LYS A 397 5.05 -14.67 -8.89
CA LYS A 397 4.09 -14.05 -7.95
C LYS A 397 4.01 -12.54 -8.12
N THR A 398 5.02 -11.95 -8.77
CA THR A 398 5.18 -10.51 -8.95
C THR A 398 5.03 -10.09 -10.42
N ASP A 399 4.86 -11.03 -11.35
CA ASP A 399 4.51 -10.68 -12.72
C ASP A 399 3.05 -10.19 -12.78
N LEU A 400 2.88 -8.86 -12.67
CA LEU A 400 1.56 -8.23 -12.69
C LEU A 400 1.19 -7.68 -14.07
N SER A 401 1.99 -7.97 -15.11
CA SER A 401 1.92 -7.33 -16.43
C SER A 401 0.55 -7.43 -17.13
N ASP A 402 -0.23 -8.46 -16.82
CA ASP A 402 -1.57 -8.71 -17.37
C ASP A 402 -2.66 -8.76 -16.28
N ILE A 403 -2.45 -8.13 -15.12
CA ILE A 403 -3.40 -8.17 -14.00
C ILE A 403 -4.39 -7.01 -14.01
N TYR A 404 -5.68 -7.33 -14.09
CA TYR A 404 -6.82 -6.39 -14.08
C TYR A 404 -7.84 -6.65 -12.97
N ILE A 405 -7.44 -7.34 -11.90
CA ILE A 405 -8.33 -7.82 -10.84
C ILE A 405 -9.21 -6.72 -10.23
N GLY A 406 -8.67 -5.55 -9.89
CA GLY A 406 -9.48 -4.45 -9.35
C GLY A 406 -10.48 -3.90 -10.37
N ASN A 407 -10.09 -3.80 -11.65
CA ASN A 407 -10.97 -3.37 -12.73
C ASN A 407 -12.12 -4.37 -12.93
N ASN A 408 -11.80 -5.67 -12.94
CA ASN A 408 -12.78 -6.73 -13.13
C ASN A 408 -13.80 -6.76 -12.00
N LEU A 409 -13.36 -6.66 -10.74
CA LEU A 409 -14.26 -6.55 -9.59
C LEU A 409 -15.23 -5.37 -9.76
N ALA A 410 -14.72 -4.22 -10.17
CA ALA A 410 -15.54 -3.03 -10.36
C ALA A 410 -16.53 -3.17 -11.52
N LYS A 411 -16.14 -3.84 -12.62
CA LYS A 411 -17.03 -4.16 -13.75
C LYS A 411 -18.12 -5.14 -13.33
N ASP A 412 -17.80 -6.14 -12.52
CA ASP A 412 -18.76 -7.11 -12.00
C ASP A 412 -19.74 -6.48 -10.98
N VAL A 413 -19.32 -5.42 -10.27
CA VAL A 413 -20.20 -4.66 -9.38
C VAL A 413 -21.12 -3.71 -10.15
N LEU A 414 -20.61 -2.97 -11.14
CA LEU A 414 -21.38 -1.96 -11.86
C LEU A 414 -22.19 -2.53 -13.04
N GLY A 415 -21.66 -3.55 -13.72
CA GLY A 415 -22.23 -4.14 -14.94
C GLY A 415 -23.69 -4.57 -14.78
N PRO A 416 -24.04 -5.36 -13.73
CA PRO A 416 -25.40 -5.85 -13.52
C PRO A 416 -26.46 -4.80 -13.20
N LEU A 417 -26.07 -3.61 -12.73
CA LEU A 417 -27.02 -2.62 -12.23
C LEU A 417 -27.84 -2.03 -13.38
N GLU A 418 -29.14 -1.79 -13.22
CA GLU A 418 -29.90 -1.20 -14.32
C GLU A 418 -29.51 0.27 -14.57
N ASN A 419 -29.94 0.80 -15.71
CA ASN A 419 -29.76 2.22 -16.03
C ASN A 419 -30.44 3.12 -14.96
N LYS A 420 -29.87 4.31 -14.74
CA LYS A 420 -30.35 5.27 -13.71
C LYS A 420 -30.37 4.66 -12.31
N SER A 421 -29.24 4.10 -11.90
CA SER A 421 -29.08 3.52 -10.58
C SER A 421 -28.25 4.39 -9.65
N PHE A 422 -28.55 4.33 -8.36
CA PHE A 422 -27.68 4.78 -7.28
C PHE A 422 -27.03 3.58 -6.61
N LEU A 423 -25.73 3.62 -6.35
CA LEU A 423 -25.00 2.58 -5.62
C LEU A 423 -24.33 3.16 -4.38
N PHE A 424 -24.83 2.82 -3.19
CA PHE A 424 -24.14 3.10 -1.93
C PHE A 424 -23.00 2.12 -1.74
N VAL A 425 -21.80 2.65 -1.47
CA VAL A 425 -20.60 1.84 -1.30
C VAL A 425 -19.99 2.12 0.08
N ASP A 426 -19.86 1.06 0.87
CA ASP A 426 -19.35 1.14 2.25
C ASP A 426 -17.89 0.72 2.40
N ASN A 427 -17.33 0.04 1.40
CA ASN A 427 -15.97 -0.50 1.48
C ASN A 427 -15.04 0.15 0.44
N ASP A 428 -13.80 0.39 0.86
CA ASP A 428 -12.72 0.99 0.11
C ASP A 428 -12.44 0.23 -1.19
N GLU A 429 -12.35 -1.12 -1.20
CA GLU A 429 -12.05 -1.84 -2.45
C GLU A 429 -13.13 -1.61 -3.52
N PHE A 430 -14.41 -1.63 -3.14
CA PHE A 430 -15.47 -1.31 -4.10
C PHE A 430 -15.45 0.16 -4.48
N ALA A 431 -15.30 1.07 -3.51
CA ALA A 431 -15.40 2.51 -3.74
C ALA A 431 -14.28 3.01 -4.66
N PHE A 432 -13.05 2.57 -4.41
CA PHE A 432 -11.87 3.01 -5.14
C PHE A 432 -11.80 2.41 -6.54
N ASN A 433 -12.14 1.13 -6.69
CA ASN A 433 -12.06 0.46 -7.99
C ASN A 433 -13.19 0.92 -8.92
N THR A 434 -14.43 1.05 -8.42
CA THR A 434 -15.58 1.52 -9.24
C THR A 434 -15.39 2.96 -9.70
N LEU A 435 -14.88 3.84 -8.84
CA LEU A 435 -14.58 5.21 -9.22
C LEU A 435 -13.48 5.27 -10.28
N TYR A 436 -12.42 4.47 -10.15
CA TYR A 436 -11.34 4.44 -11.13
C TYR A 436 -11.82 4.04 -12.52
N ILE A 437 -12.59 2.95 -12.65
CA ILE A 437 -13.06 2.51 -13.97
C ILE A 437 -14.08 3.47 -14.61
N GLN A 438 -14.87 4.17 -13.79
CA GLN A 438 -15.75 5.23 -14.30
C GLN A 438 -14.94 6.40 -14.88
N LEU A 439 -13.78 6.73 -14.31
CA LEU A 439 -12.94 7.84 -14.75
C LEU A 439 -12.00 7.49 -15.90
N GLU A 440 -11.35 6.33 -15.83
CA GLU A 440 -10.36 5.90 -16.82
C GLU A 440 -11.03 5.30 -18.06
N GLU A 441 -11.99 4.40 -17.86
CA GLU A 441 -12.58 3.62 -18.95
C GLU A 441 -13.94 4.18 -19.40
N ASN A 442 -14.48 5.19 -18.72
CA ASN A 442 -15.85 5.70 -18.92
C ASN A 442 -16.90 4.56 -18.85
N PHE A 443 -16.67 3.57 -17.97
CA PHE A 443 -17.55 2.42 -17.81
C PHE A 443 -18.71 2.76 -16.87
N ARG A 444 -19.96 2.56 -17.31
CA ARG A 444 -21.19 2.85 -16.54
C ARG A 444 -21.20 4.24 -15.86
N PRO A 445 -20.99 5.35 -16.60
CA PRO A 445 -21.04 6.70 -16.04
C PRO A 445 -22.47 7.13 -15.65
N ASP A 446 -23.48 6.36 -16.06
CA ASP A 446 -24.88 6.53 -15.70
C ASP A 446 -25.18 6.18 -14.24
N ILE A 447 -24.38 5.31 -13.62
CA ILE A 447 -24.53 4.92 -12.21
C ILE A 447 -23.94 6.00 -11.32
N THR A 448 -24.74 6.47 -10.36
CA THR A 448 -24.30 7.46 -9.39
C THR A 448 -23.88 6.78 -8.10
N ILE A 449 -22.70 7.10 -7.58
CA ILE A 449 -22.17 6.57 -6.31
C ILE A 449 -22.22 7.69 -5.25
N PRO A 450 -23.22 7.72 -4.35
CA PRO A 450 -23.26 8.68 -3.25
C PRO A 450 -22.06 8.52 -2.31
N GLY A 451 -21.53 9.61 -1.78
CA GLY A 451 -20.32 9.60 -0.93
C GLY A 451 -19.00 9.82 -1.66
N ARG A 452 -19.01 9.82 -2.99
CA ARG A 452 -17.91 10.31 -3.83
C ARG A 452 -18.42 11.44 -4.72
N ASN A 453 -17.55 12.37 -5.14
CA ASN A 453 -17.89 13.50 -6.01
C ASN A 453 -18.97 14.42 -5.40
N THR A 454 -19.84 14.98 -6.25
CA THR A 454 -21.14 15.59 -5.87
C THR A 454 -22.24 14.53 -5.68
N GLY A 455 -21.90 13.25 -5.52
CA GLY A 455 -22.86 12.14 -5.52
C GLY A 455 -23.94 12.27 -4.45
N PHE A 456 -23.60 12.75 -3.26
CA PHE A 456 -24.60 13.06 -2.23
C PHE A 456 -25.49 14.25 -2.60
N GLU A 457 -24.92 15.29 -3.22
CA GLU A 457 -25.71 16.44 -3.70
C GLU A 457 -26.68 15.99 -4.78
N LYS A 458 -26.20 15.22 -5.77
CA LYS A 458 -27.02 14.64 -6.84
C LYS A 458 -28.11 13.73 -6.27
N PHE A 459 -27.79 12.88 -5.29
CA PHE A 459 -28.76 12.04 -4.60
C PHE A 459 -29.89 12.86 -3.93
N LEU A 460 -29.53 13.90 -3.16
CA LEU A 460 -30.50 14.77 -2.50
C LEU A 460 -31.36 15.53 -3.51
N VAL A 461 -30.77 16.04 -4.59
CA VAL A 461 -31.46 16.83 -5.62
C VAL A 461 -32.37 15.96 -6.49
N GLU A 462 -31.89 14.82 -6.98
CA GLU A 462 -32.68 13.94 -7.87
C GLU A 462 -33.84 13.26 -7.14
N SER A 463 -33.70 13.04 -5.82
CA SER A 463 -34.82 12.60 -4.98
C SER A 463 -35.96 13.63 -4.91
N GLY A 464 -35.69 14.90 -5.23
CA GLY A 464 -36.65 15.99 -5.10
C GLY A 464 -36.88 16.45 -3.67
N THR A 465 -36.10 15.95 -2.71
CA THR A 465 -36.20 16.33 -1.29
C THR A 465 -35.64 17.73 -1.04
N MET A 466 -34.64 18.14 -1.83
CA MET A 466 -33.97 19.44 -1.72
C MET A 466 -33.63 20.02 -3.09
N ASN A 467 -33.62 21.34 -3.23
CA ASN A 467 -33.00 21.99 -4.39
C ASN A 467 -31.45 22.01 -4.24
N PRO A 468 -30.69 22.36 -5.30
CA PRO A 468 -29.22 22.32 -5.25
C PRO A 468 -28.60 23.16 -4.13
N ASP A 469 -29.12 24.35 -3.87
CA ASP A 469 -28.59 25.22 -2.82
C ASP A 469 -28.87 24.66 -1.41
N GLN A 470 -30.08 24.14 -1.19
CA GLN A 470 -30.46 23.45 0.04
C GLN A 470 -29.61 22.21 0.27
N ALA A 471 -29.37 21.39 -0.76
CA ALA A 471 -28.55 20.19 -0.67
C ALA A 471 -27.10 20.54 -0.27
N LYS A 472 -26.51 21.58 -0.89
CA LYS A 472 -25.17 22.07 -0.50
C LYS A 472 -25.13 22.55 0.95
N THR A 473 -26.09 23.38 1.36
CA THR A 473 -26.17 23.87 2.75
C THR A 473 -26.35 22.72 3.74
N TYR A 474 -27.21 21.75 3.42
CA TYR A 474 -27.44 20.57 4.25
C TYR A 474 -26.16 19.74 4.40
N LEU A 475 -25.48 19.43 3.31
CA LEU A 475 -24.24 18.64 3.35
C LEU A 475 -23.12 19.35 4.10
N ILE A 476 -22.97 20.67 3.93
CA ILE A 476 -22.01 21.47 4.71
C ILE A 476 -22.35 21.41 6.20
N LYS A 477 -23.62 21.62 6.57
CA LYS A 477 -24.09 21.62 7.96
C LYS A 477 -23.87 20.26 8.63
N ASN A 478 -24.14 19.17 7.91
CA ASN A 478 -24.06 17.80 8.43
C ASN A 478 -22.74 17.10 8.09
N ARG A 479 -21.69 17.84 7.66
CA ARG A 479 -20.37 17.28 7.30
C ARG A 479 -20.45 16.09 6.32
N ASN A 480 -21.25 16.23 5.27
CA ASN A 480 -21.50 15.19 4.26
C ASN A 480 -22.11 13.89 4.83
N THR A 481 -22.79 13.95 5.98
CA THR A 481 -23.63 12.86 6.48
C THR A 481 -25.09 13.14 6.17
N ILE A 482 -25.87 12.07 6.00
CA ILE A 482 -27.32 12.13 5.80
C ILE A 482 -27.97 11.37 6.95
N ASP A 483 -28.90 12.01 7.65
CA ASP A 483 -29.66 11.36 8.73
C ASP A 483 -30.61 10.28 8.19
N GLN A 484 -31.02 9.35 9.06
CA GLN A 484 -31.81 8.19 8.63
C GLN A 484 -33.15 8.56 7.99
N GLU A 485 -33.85 9.57 8.51
CA GLU A 485 -35.16 9.98 8.00
C GLU A 485 -35.04 10.63 6.61
N THR A 486 -34.04 11.49 6.42
CA THR A 486 -33.73 12.10 5.13
C THR A 486 -33.31 11.03 4.13
N LEU A 487 -32.46 10.08 4.54
CA LEU A 487 -32.02 8.97 3.69
C LEU A 487 -33.20 8.10 3.25
N TYR A 488 -34.07 7.71 4.18
CA TYR A 488 -35.28 6.95 3.90
C TYR A 488 -36.17 7.68 2.87
N SER A 489 -36.46 8.96 3.12
CA SER A 489 -37.31 9.79 2.26
C SER A 489 -36.74 9.91 0.85
N CYS A 490 -35.43 10.12 0.72
CA CYS A 490 -34.76 10.21 -0.56
C CYS A 490 -34.84 8.90 -1.36
N ILE A 491 -34.58 7.76 -0.71
CA ILE A 491 -34.64 6.43 -1.34
C ILE A 491 -36.05 6.15 -1.86
N VAL A 492 -37.09 6.36 -1.03
CA VAL A 492 -38.49 6.14 -1.45
C VAL A 492 -38.86 7.03 -2.63
N ASN A 493 -38.49 8.31 -2.60
CA ASN A 493 -38.82 9.23 -3.67
C ASN A 493 -38.12 8.89 -4.98
N LEU A 494 -36.86 8.46 -4.93
CA LEU A 494 -36.10 8.00 -6.09
C LEU A 494 -36.72 6.73 -6.70
N ILE A 495 -37.07 5.73 -5.89
CA ILE A 495 -37.75 4.52 -6.36
C ILE A 495 -39.07 4.87 -7.05
N ARG A 496 -39.88 5.77 -6.46
CA ARG A 496 -41.12 6.27 -7.08
C ARG A 496 -40.90 7.00 -8.41
N ARG A 497 -39.71 7.59 -8.59
CA ARG A 497 -39.29 8.27 -9.82
C ARG A 497 -38.66 7.32 -10.85
N GLY A 498 -38.64 6.01 -10.56
CA GLY A 498 -38.13 4.98 -11.48
C GLY A 498 -36.62 4.79 -11.43
N TYR A 499 -35.96 5.18 -10.35
CA TYR A 499 -34.54 4.85 -10.11
C TYR A 499 -34.42 3.54 -9.35
N ASN A 500 -33.39 2.75 -9.67
CA ASN A 500 -33.01 1.60 -8.86
C ASN A 500 -31.90 2.01 -7.87
N ILE A 501 -31.92 1.40 -6.68
CA ILE A 501 -31.01 1.81 -5.60
C ILE A 501 -30.36 0.56 -5.03
N TYR A 502 -29.04 0.59 -4.98
CA TYR A 502 -28.19 -0.51 -4.59
C TYR A 502 -27.30 -0.13 -3.42
N SER A 503 -26.83 -1.14 -2.70
CA SER A 503 -25.85 -1.01 -1.62
C SER A 503 -24.89 -2.19 -1.65
N THR A 504 -23.61 -1.99 -1.38
CA THR A 504 -22.64 -3.10 -1.29
C THR A 504 -22.77 -3.91 0.00
N VAL A 505 -23.53 -3.40 0.98
CA VAL A 505 -23.85 -4.07 2.24
C VAL A 505 -25.36 -4.19 2.44
N PRO A 506 -25.85 -5.21 3.16
CA PRO A 506 -27.26 -5.31 3.47
C PRO A 506 -27.66 -4.16 4.38
N ARG A 507 -28.75 -3.48 4.02
CA ARG A 507 -29.30 -2.36 4.80
C ARG A 507 -30.76 -2.59 5.13
N VAL A 508 -31.11 -2.15 6.33
CA VAL A 508 -32.49 -1.96 6.77
C VAL A 508 -32.60 -0.52 7.25
N ILE A 509 -33.45 0.26 6.60
CA ILE A 509 -33.70 1.66 6.95
C ILE A 509 -35.12 1.75 7.47
N VAL A 510 -35.27 2.31 8.66
CA VAL A 510 -36.56 2.53 9.30
C VAL A 510 -36.80 4.02 9.38
N ASN A 511 -38.00 4.47 9.03
CA ASN A 511 -38.39 5.86 9.19
C ASN A 511 -39.05 6.10 10.56
N ASP A 512 -39.32 7.35 10.90
CA ASP A 512 -39.97 7.75 12.16
C ASP A 512 -41.40 7.19 12.34
N GLN A 513 -41.97 6.58 11.30
CA GLN A 513 -43.29 5.92 11.30
C GLN A 513 -43.20 4.38 11.28
N ASP A 514 -42.05 3.80 11.65
CA ASP A 514 -41.76 2.36 11.68
C ASP A 514 -41.89 1.62 10.33
N LYS A 515 -41.95 2.34 9.21
CA LYS A 515 -41.89 1.75 7.87
C LYS A 515 -40.47 1.34 7.55
N LYS A 516 -40.31 0.13 7.02
CA LYS A 516 -38.99 -0.48 6.75
C LYS A 516 -38.73 -0.58 5.25
N LEU A 517 -37.55 -0.15 4.85
CA LEU A 517 -36.94 -0.48 3.57
C LEU A 517 -35.92 -1.57 3.80
N GLY A 518 -36.09 -2.67 3.08
CA GLY A 518 -35.16 -3.79 3.09
C GLY A 518 -34.29 -3.77 1.85
N THR A 519 -33.30 -4.64 1.86
CA THR A 519 -32.47 -4.92 0.69
C THR A 519 -32.47 -6.43 0.42
N ILE A 520 -32.45 -6.82 -0.86
CA ILE A 520 -32.32 -8.22 -1.30
C ILE A 520 -30.99 -8.40 -2.04
N PRO A 521 -30.31 -9.55 -1.93
CA PRO A 521 -29.07 -9.77 -2.67
C PRO A 521 -29.29 -9.67 -4.19
N HIS A 522 -28.31 -9.12 -4.90
CA HIS A 522 -28.30 -8.98 -6.35
C HIS A 522 -26.85 -9.00 -6.85
N GLY A 523 -26.36 -10.16 -7.28
CA GLY A 523 -24.96 -10.36 -7.61
C GLY A 523 -24.04 -10.10 -6.40
N LEU A 524 -23.11 -9.17 -6.56
CA LEU A 524 -22.18 -8.74 -5.51
C LEU A 524 -22.74 -7.61 -4.61
N VAL A 525 -23.94 -7.11 -4.91
CA VAL A 525 -24.57 -5.99 -4.19
C VAL A 525 -25.95 -6.40 -3.64
N TYR A 526 -26.67 -5.44 -3.08
CA TYR A 526 -28.04 -5.61 -2.64
C TYR A 526 -28.94 -4.52 -3.22
N HIS A 527 -30.10 -4.91 -3.75
CA HIS A 527 -31.14 -4.02 -4.28
C HIS A 527 -32.13 -3.61 -3.19
N PHE A 528 -32.40 -2.32 -3.03
CA PHE A 528 -33.47 -1.83 -2.15
C PHE A 528 -34.86 -2.20 -2.67
N VAL A 529 -35.71 -2.69 -1.77
CA VAL A 529 -37.08 -3.09 -2.06
C VAL A 529 -38.06 -2.43 -1.08
N VAL A 530 -39.24 -2.05 -1.60
CA VAL A 530 -40.32 -1.40 -0.83
C VAL A 530 -41.41 -2.43 -0.54
N GLY A 531 -41.41 -2.97 0.67
CA GLY A 531 -42.38 -3.99 1.09
C GLY A 531 -42.20 -5.34 0.39
N ALA A 532 -42.95 -6.36 0.86
CA ALA A 532 -42.77 -7.74 0.38
C ALA A 532 -43.19 -7.95 -1.08
N GLU A 533 -44.12 -7.13 -1.60
CA GLU A 533 -44.65 -7.24 -2.97
C GLU A 533 -43.63 -6.87 -4.06
N SER A 534 -42.57 -6.15 -3.70
CA SER A 534 -41.51 -5.75 -4.63
C SER A 534 -40.38 -6.78 -4.74
N VAL A 535 -40.47 -7.88 -4.00
CA VAL A 535 -39.53 -9.01 -4.17
C VAL A 535 -39.95 -9.83 -5.39
N PRO A 536 -39.02 -10.15 -6.31
CA PRO A 536 -39.36 -10.91 -7.52
C PRO A 536 -39.89 -12.32 -7.22
N LYS A 537 -40.50 -12.97 -8.22
CA LYS A 537 -40.80 -14.41 -8.11
C LYS A 537 -39.51 -15.22 -8.08
N LYS A 538 -39.56 -16.39 -7.46
CA LYS A 538 -38.40 -17.26 -7.26
C LYS A 538 -37.72 -17.63 -8.59
N GLU A 539 -38.48 -18.07 -9.58
CA GLU A 539 -37.89 -18.49 -10.87
C GLU A 539 -37.19 -17.33 -11.59
N ASP A 540 -37.83 -16.15 -11.62
CA ASP A 540 -37.28 -14.94 -12.24
C ASP A 540 -36.01 -14.47 -11.51
N TYR A 541 -36.04 -14.52 -10.17
CA TYR A 541 -34.89 -14.14 -9.35
C TYR A 541 -33.70 -15.07 -9.55
N VAL A 542 -33.91 -16.39 -9.54
CA VAL A 542 -32.83 -17.37 -9.77
C VAL A 542 -32.24 -17.19 -11.16
N THR A 543 -33.08 -17.04 -12.19
CA THR A 543 -32.64 -16.82 -13.57
C THR A 543 -31.77 -15.56 -13.67
N ALA A 544 -32.21 -14.46 -13.06
CA ALA A 544 -31.44 -13.23 -13.03
C ALA A 544 -30.09 -13.39 -12.30
N GLN A 545 -30.06 -14.10 -11.17
CA GLN A 545 -28.80 -14.34 -10.45
C GLN A 545 -27.83 -15.20 -11.26
N ASP A 546 -28.31 -16.27 -11.90
CA ASP A 546 -27.45 -17.10 -12.75
C ASP A 546 -26.91 -16.32 -13.96
N GLU A 547 -27.72 -15.48 -14.61
CA GLU A 547 -27.26 -14.59 -15.69
C GLU A 547 -26.17 -13.63 -15.22
N ILE A 548 -26.36 -12.99 -14.07
CA ILE A 548 -25.38 -12.06 -13.47
C ILE A 548 -24.04 -12.78 -13.25
N TYR A 549 -24.05 -13.93 -12.58
CA TYR A 549 -22.82 -14.66 -12.25
C TYR A 549 -22.15 -15.28 -13.48
N ASN A 550 -22.91 -15.69 -14.50
CA ASN A 550 -22.35 -16.19 -15.76
C ASN A 550 -21.61 -15.09 -16.54
N ASN A 551 -22.00 -13.83 -16.37
CA ASN A 551 -21.36 -12.68 -17.01
C ASN A 551 -20.18 -12.11 -16.20
N PHE A 552 -19.94 -12.58 -14.98
CA PHE A 552 -18.81 -12.13 -14.19
C PHE A 552 -17.47 -12.57 -14.77
N LEU A 553 -16.46 -11.72 -14.58
CA LEU A 553 -15.08 -11.97 -14.98
C LEU A 553 -14.34 -12.87 -13.95
N LEU A 554 -15.07 -13.65 -13.16
CA LEU A 554 -14.54 -14.52 -12.11
C LEU A 554 -13.54 -15.56 -12.66
N GLY A 555 -13.75 -16.03 -13.89
CA GLY A 555 -12.85 -17.00 -14.53
C GLY A 555 -11.41 -16.47 -14.72
N GLU A 556 -11.23 -15.15 -14.86
CA GLU A 556 -9.89 -14.56 -14.96
C GLU A 556 -9.11 -14.67 -13.63
N TYR A 557 -9.80 -14.65 -12.49
CA TYR A 557 -9.15 -14.85 -11.19
C TYR A 557 -8.50 -16.23 -11.07
N ASP A 558 -9.05 -17.23 -11.77
CA ASP A 558 -8.47 -18.57 -11.82
C ASP A 558 -7.26 -18.67 -12.74
N SER A 559 -7.11 -17.78 -13.73
CA SER A 559 -5.87 -17.66 -14.51
C SER A 559 -4.73 -16.99 -13.74
N TYR A 560 -5.04 -16.21 -12.69
CA TYR A 560 -4.06 -15.49 -11.88
C TYR A 560 -3.63 -16.24 -10.60
N LYS A 561 -3.77 -17.57 -10.55
CA LYS A 561 -3.56 -18.38 -9.32
C LYS A 561 -2.22 -18.15 -8.62
N ASP A 562 -1.13 -18.01 -9.39
CA ASP A 562 0.21 -17.79 -8.84
C ASP A 562 0.39 -16.41 -8.20
N VAL A 563 -0.44 -15.43 -8.57
CA VAL A 563 -0.42 -14.07 -8.01
C VAL A 563 -1.45 -13.96 -6.87
N VAL A 564 -2.67 -14.44 -7.10
CA VAL A 564 -3.79 -14.38 -6.15
C VAL A 564 -3.49 -15.21 -4.90
N GLY A 565 -2.93 -16.42 -5.05
CA GLY A 565 -2.67 -17.33 -3.93
C GLY A 565 -1.59 -16.86 -2.96
N TYR A 566 -0.76 -15.88 -3.35
CA TYR A 566 0.32 -15.33 -2.53
C TYR A 566 0.12 -13.87 -2.12
N SER A 567 -0.84 -13.18 -2.73
CA SER A 567 -1.25 -11.83 -2.33
C SER A 567 -2.48 -11.91 -1.44
N PHE A 568 -2.30 -11.61 -0.14
CA PHE A 568 -3.41 -11.52 0.81
C PHE A 568 -4.46 -10.49 0.36
N SER A 569 -4.03 -9.40 -0.25
CA SER A 569 -4.93 -8.36 -0.76
C SER A 569 -5.81 -8.85 -1.91
N LEU A 570 -5.23 -9.58 -2.87
CA LEU A 570 -5.99 -10.12 -4.01
C LEU A 570 -6.87 -11.31 -3.61
N THR A 571 -6.42 -12.10 -2.65
CA THR A 571 -7.23 -13.18 -2.04
C THR A 571 -8.54 -12.63 -1.48
N ASN A 572 -8.52 -11.47 -0.82
CA ASN A 572 -9.75 -10.85 -0.31
C ASN A 572 -10.71 -10.42 -1.42
N MET A 573 -10.24 -9.99 -2.59
CA MET A 573 -11.12 -9.60 -3.69
C MET A 573 -11.92 -10.78 -4.23
N LYS A 574 -11.28 -11.94 -4.43
CA LYS A 574 -11.99 -13.17 -4.84
C LYS A 574 -13.05 -13.59 -3.82
N ARG A 575 -12.82 -13.30 -2.54
CA ARG A 575 -13.76 -13.62 -1.46
C ARG A 575 -15.10 -12.89 -1.57
N TYR A 576 -15.17 -11.72 -2.22
CA TYR A 576 -16.45 -11.02 -2.41
C TYR A 576 -17.46 -11.85 -3.22
N TYR A 577 -17.00 -12.62 -4.20
CA TYR A 577 -17.85 -13.51 -5.00
C TYR A 577 -18.42 -14.65 -4.15
N SER A 578 -17.59 -15.25 -3.29
CA SER A 578 -18.02 -16.25 -2.30
C SER A 578 -19.07 -15.68 -1.36
N ILE A 579 -18.86 -14.46 -0.85
CA ILE A 579 -19.81 -13.77 0.03
C ILE A 579 -21.13 -13.51 -0.69
N GLY A 580 -21.10 -13.05 -1.95
CA GLY A 580 -22.29 -12.87 -2.77
C GLY A 580 -23.12 -14.16 -2.89
N TYR A 581 -22.47 -15.28 -3.22
CA TYR A 581 -23.14 -16.58 -3.29
C TYR A 581 -23.74 -17.01 -1.95
N LYS A 582 -23.02 -16.80 -0.84
CA LYS A 582 -23.53 -17.05 0.51
C LYS A 582 -24.77 -16.21 0.80
N ASN A 583 -24.77 -14.93 0.43
CA ASN A 583 -25.89 -14.04 0.65
C ASN A 583 -27.14 -14.49 -0.11
N ILE A 584 -26.97 -14.90 -1.36
CA ILE A 584 -28.05 -15.49 -2.17
C ILE A 584 -28.56 -16.79 -1.55
N ALA A 585 -27.65 -17.67 -1.11
CA ALA A 585 -28.03 -18.91 -0.42
C ALA A 585 -28.92 -18.62 0.80
N LEU A 586 -28.48 -17.71 1.68
CA LEU A 586 -29.26 -17.32 2.86
C LEU A 586 -30.63 -16.73 2.48
N PHE A 587 -30.70 -15.97 1.38
CA PHE A 587 -31.97 -15.44 0.88
C PHE A 587 -32.91 -16.56 0.38
N MET A 588 -32.41 -17.57 -0.33
CA MET A 588 -33.19 -18.76 -0.72
C MET A 588 -33.78 -19.48 0.50
N LYS A 589 -32.97 -19.65 1.54
CA LYS A 589 -33.38 -20.32 2.77
C LYS A 589 -34.44 -19.54 3.54
N TYR A 590 -34.20 -18.26 3.80
CA TYR A 590 -35.05 -17.50 4.73
C TYR A 590 -36.27 -16.87 4.07
N TYR A 591 -36.15 -16.42 2.82
CA TYR A 591 -37.26 -15.77 2.11
C TYR A 591 -38.10 -16.80 1.34
N TYR A 592 -37.47 -17.57 0.45
CA TYR A 592 -38.19 -18.54 -0.39
C TYR A 592 -38.42 -19.90 0.28
N LYS A 593 -37.78 -20.16 1.44
CA LYS A 593 -37.85 -21.45 2.16
C LYS A 593 -37.42 -22.64 1.30
N ASP A 594 -36.41 -22.44 0.46
CA ASP A 594 -35.91 -23.43 -0.49
C ASP A 594 -34.53 -23.97 -0.03
N GLU A 595 -34.53 -25.14 0.61
CA GLU A 595 -33.30 -25.77 1.13
C GLU A 595 -32.43 -26.36 0.01
N GLU A 596 -32.99 -26.71 -1.15
CA GLU A 596 -32.23 -27.26 -2.28
C GLU A 596 -31.38 -26.16 -2.93
N LEU A 597 -32.00 -25.03 -3.27
CA LEU A 597 -31.29 -23.89 -3.81
C LEU A 597 -30.32 -23.29 -2.79
N TYR A 598 -30.67 -23.28 -1.50
CA TYR A 598 -29.74 -22.92 -0.43
C TYR A 598 -28.46 -23.77 -0.50
N GLY A 599 -28.60 -25.10 -0.56
CA GLY A 599 -27.46 -26.02 -0.67
C GLY A 599 -26.63 -25.77 -1.93
N SER A 600 -27.28 -25.59 -3.08
CA SER A 600 -26.61 -25.33 -4.37
C SER A 600 -25.74 -24.06 -4.33
N PHE A 601 -26.31 -22.93 -3.89
CA PHE A 601 -25.55 -21.67 -3.80
C PHE A 601 -24.49 -21.69 -2.70
N LEU A 602 -24.71 -22.42 -1.60
CA LEU A 602 -23.71 -22.58 -0.55
C LEU A 602 -22.49 -23.35 -1.06
N VAL A 603 -22.69 -24.40 -1.86
CA VAL A 603 -21.58 -25.12 -2.51
C VAL A 603 -20.81 -24.18 -3.45
N LYS A 604 -21.50 -23.39 -4.29
CA LYS A 604 -20.86 -22.37 -5.15
C LYS A 604 -20.02 -21.38 -4.31
N SER A 605 -20.53 -20.93 -3.16
CA SER A 605 -19.81 -20.05 -2.23
C SER A 605 -18.51 -20.68 -1.73
N ILE A 606 -18.57 -21.92 -1.21
CA ILE A 606 -17.41 -22.64 -0.67
C ILE A 606 -16.35 -22.87 -1.74
N LEU A 607 -16.75 -23.31 -2.94
CA LEU A 607 -15.84 -23.56 -4.06
C LEU A 607 -15.15 -22.29 -4.58
N THR A 608 -15.83 -21.14 -4.46
CA THR A 608 -15.29 -19.84 -4.89
C THR A 608 -14.35 -19.23 -3.84
N ASP A 609 -14.52 -19.57 -2.56
CA ASP A 609 -13.70 -19.02 -1.48
C ASP A 609 -12.26 -19.54 -1.58
N PRO A 610 -11.25 -18.65 -1.64
CA PRO A 610 -9.86 -19.05 -1.82
C PRO A 610 -9.27 -19.83 -0.64
N ILE A 611 -9.91 -19.79 0.54
CA ILE A 611 -9.47 -20.52 1.74
C ILE A 611 -10.30 -21.78 1.90
N LEU A 612 -11.64 -21.65 1.91
CA LEU A 612 -12.52 -22.80 2.17
C LEU A 612 -12.38 -23.88 1.09
N SER A 613 -12.19 -23.50 -0.17
CA SER A 613 -12.00 -24.46 -1.27
C SER A 613 -10.78 -25.38 -1.08
N THR A 614 -9.80 -24.98 -0.27
CA THR A 614 -8.59 -25.76 0.01
C THR A 614 -8.73 -26.71 1.20
N LEU A 615 -9.78 -26.55 2.02
CA LEU A 615 -10.02 -27.40 3.18
C LEU A 615 -10.58 -28.77 2.76
N PRO A 616 -10.32 -29.85 3.55
CA PRO A 616 -10.98 -31.13 3.33
C PRO A 616 -12.52 -31.01 3.38
N PRO A 617 -13.28 -31.82 2.61
CA PRO A 617 -14.74 -31.70 2.55
C PRO A 617 -15.47 -31.73 3.91
N GLY A 618 -14.92 -32.46 4.90
CA GLY A 618 -15.49 -32.53 6.25
C GLY A 618 -15.22 -31.30 7.14
N GLU A 619 -14.25 -30.46 6.77
CA GLU A 619 -13.92 -29.21 7.45
C GLU A 619 -14.58 -28.00 6.79
N GLN A 620 -14.87 -28.06 5.48
CA GLN A 620 -15.57 -26.99 4.75
C GLN A 620 -16.95 -26.65 5.32
N ASN A 621 -17.65 -27.64 5.90
CA ASN A 621 -18.97 -27.49 6.49
C ASN A 621 -18.97 -27.00 7.95
N LYS A 622 -17.81 -27.05 8.64
CA LYS A 622 -17.67 -26.58 10.03
C LYS A 622 -17.26 -25.12 10.04
#